data_AF-A0A964Q5N3-F1
#
_entry.id   AF-A0A964Q5N3-F1
#
_cell.length_a   1.000
_cell.length_b   1.000
_cell.length_c   1.000
_cell.angle_alpha   90.00
_cell.angle_beta   90.00
_cell.angle_gamma   90.00
#
_symmetry.space_group_name_H-M   'P 1'
#
loop_
_entity.id
_entity.type
_entity.pdbx_description
1 polymer ?
#
loop_
_entity_poly.entity_id
_entity_poly.type
_entity_poly.pdbx_seq_one_letter_code
_entity_poly.pdbx_strand_id
1 'polypeptide(L)'
;MKLLRVNPKGSWALRDKPPIAATGMGGLEVRKAAERGNIFDHHSVVYEYDDGARHFHQCRQMTSCGRDVSTHLWGTKGYSHVEKYLIKDPEGNTSWSYKGEKNIMHQTEHDEFFAALRAGKTINDGEYMCRSTMLAILGRMAAYSGQRVTWDQAINSKEDLSPANYNFGPFPTPKVAVPGVYKVF
;
A
#
# COMPACT_ATOMS: atom_id res chain seq x y z
N MET A 1 10.44 5.11 21.33
CA MET A 1 9.02 5.17 20.94
C MET A 1 9.00 5.21 19.42
N LYS A 2 8.73 4.09 18.74
CA LYS A 2 8.56 4.07 17.29
C LYS A 2 7.12 4.50 17.05
N LEU A 3 6.93 5.69 16.47
CA LEU A 3 5.63 6.24 16.08
C LEU A 3 4.74 5.16 15.45
N LEU A 4 3.45 5.20 15.77
CA LEU A 4 2.42 4.44 15.07
C LEU A 4 2.40 4.88 13.60
N ARG A 5 3.15 4.18 12.75
CA ARG A 5 3.20 4.42 11.32
C ARG A 5 1.88 3.99 10.68
N VAL A 6 1.03 4.97 10.34
CA VAL A 6 -0.21 4.74 9.61
C VAL A 6 0.14 4.43 8.14
N ASN A 7 0.36 3.14 7.86
CA ASN A 7 0.48 2.51 6.52
C ASN A 7 1.84 2.71 5.79
N PRO A 8 2.46 1.66 5.19
CA PRO A 8 2.00 0.29 4.95
C PRO A 8 2.57 -0.69 5.98
N LYS A 9 1.69 -1.31 6.78
CA LYS A 9 2.09 -2.31 7.81
C LYS A 9 2.92 -3.46 7.23
N GLY A 10 2.66 -3.83 5.97
CA GLY A 10 3.46 -4.81 5.23
C GLY A 10 4.90 -4.36 4.97
N SER A 11 5.13 -3.10 4.58
CA SER A 11 6.48 -2.56 4.40
C SER A 11 7.21 -2.46 5.73
N TRP A 12 6.53 -2.00 6.79
CA TRP A 12 7.09 -1.99 8.14
C TRP A 12 7.52 -3.39 8.61
N ALA A 13 6.67 -4.40 8.40
CA ALA A 13 6.99 -5.80 8.74
C ALA A 13 8.22 -6.33 7.97
N LEU A 14 8.45 -5.79 6.78
CA LEU A 14 9.60 -6.10 5.91
C LEU A 14 10.74 -5.07 6.07
N ARG A 15 10.82 -4.45 7.26
CA ARG A 15 11.91 -3.56 7.68
C ARG A 15 12.07 -2.31 6.83
N ASP A 16 10.98 -1.82 6.26
CA ASP A 16 10.93 -0.65 5.38
C ASP A 16 11.87 -0.75 4.16
N LYS A 17 12.26 -1.98 3.80
CA LYS A 17 13.02 -2.24 2.59
C LYS A 17 12.09 -2.12 1.37
N PRO A 18 12.55 -1.52 0.26
CA PRO A 18 11.82 -1.63 -0.99
C PRO A 18 11.83 -3.08 -1.50
N PRO A 19 10.75 -3.54 -2.15
CA PRO A 19 10.78 -4.80 -2.88
C PRO A 19 11.76 -4.72 -4.06
N ILE A 20 12.22 -5.86 -4.56
CA ILE A 20 13.02 -5.91 -5.80
C ILE A 20 12.13 -5.75 -7.05
N ALA A 21 10.87 -6.21 -6.97
CA ALA A 21 9.91 -6.12 -8.05
C ALA A 21 8.47 -6.32 -7.56
N ALA A 22 7.52 -6.01 -8.45
CA ALA A 22 6.12 -6.35 -8.30
C ALA A 22 5.55 -6.98 -9.58
N THR A 23 4.60 -7.89 -9.39
CA THR A 23 3.66 -8.34 -10.43
C THR A 23 2.25 -8.07 -9.92
N GLY A 24 1.31 -7.76 -10.81
CA GLY A 24 -0.02 -7.38 -10.40
C GLY A 24 -1.10 -7.68 -11.42
N MET A 25 -2.32 -7.79 -10.91
CA MET A 25 -3.55 -7.91 -11.68
C MET A 25 -4.58 -6.93 -11.12
N GLY A 26 -5.52 -6.52 -11.95
CA GLY A 26 -6.62 -5.66 -11.55
C GLY A 26 -7.49 -5.32 -12.74
N GLY A 27 -8.47 -4.47 -12.50
CA GLY A 27 -9.34 -3.99 -13.57
C GLY A 27 -10.35 -2.97 -13.08
N LEU A 28 -11.24 -2.59 -13.99
CA LEU A 28 -12.36 -1.71 -13.73
C LEU A 28 -13.65 -2.43 -14.11
N GLU A 29 -14.43 -2.87 -13.13
CA GLU A 29 -15.63 -3.66 -13.39
C GLU A 29 -16.93 -2.89 -13.14
N VAL A 30 -17.07 -2.22 -12.01
CA VAL A 30 -18.35 -1.60 -11.62
C VAL A 30 -18.28 -0.07 -11.56
N ARG A 31 -17.10 0.52 -11.42
CA ARG A 31 -16.93 1.98 -11.33
C ARG A 31 -16.73 2.67 -12.68
N LYS A 32 -17.46 2.23 -13.71
CA LYS A 32 -17.32 2.65 -15.12
C LYS A 32 -17.88 4.05 -15.45
N ALA A 33 -18.47 4.75 -14.47
CA ALA A 33 -19.04 6.07 -14.69
C ALA A 33 -17.95 7.10 -15.05
N ALA A 34 -18.23 7.99 -16.00
CA ALA A 34 -17.22 8.87 -16.62
C ALA A 34 -16.50 9.76 -15.60
N GLU A 35 -17.19 10.19 -14.54
CA GLU A 35 -16.64 10.99 -13.44
C GLU A 35 -15.62 10.23 -12.57
N ARG A 36 -15.55 8.89 -12.68
CA ARG A 36 -14.57 8.05 -11.96
C ARG A 36 -13.25 7.89 -12.70
N GLY A 37 -13.17 8.40 -13.93
CA GLY A 37 -11.95 8.41 -14.73
C GLY A 37 -11.56 7.01 -15.22
N ASN A 38 -10.26 6.72 -15.19
CA ASN A 38 -9.67 5.50 -15.74
C ASN A 38 -9.05 4.58 -14.68
N ILE A 39 -9.42 4.76 -13.41
CA ILE A 39 -8.80 4.08 -12.27
C ILE A 39 -9.44 2.71 -12.07
N PHE A 40 -8.63 1.67 -11.96
CA PHE A 40 -9.06 0.33 -11.56
C PHE A 40 -9.77 0.32 -10.20
N ASP A 41 -10.85 -0.45 -10.07
CA ASP A 41 -11.63 -0.56 -8.84
C ASP A 41 -11.22 -1.76 -7.96
N HIS A 42 -10.28 -2.58 -8.42
CA HIS A 42 -9.66 -3.65 -7.64
C HIS A 42 -8.23 -3.94 -8.12
N HIS A 43 -7.38 -4.33 -7.17
CA HIS A 43 -5.99 -4.73 -7.43
C HIS A 43 -5.63 -5.95 -6.59
N SER A 44 -4.79 -6.81 -7.16
CA SER A 44 -4.10 -7.91 -6.50
C SER A 44 -2.64 -7.88 -6.94
N VAL A 45 -1.74 -7.50 -6.03
CA VAL A 45 -0.32 -7.25 -6.31
C VAL A 45 0.53 -8.16 -5.43
N VAL A 46 1.56 -8.75 -6.03
CA VAL A 46 2.60 -9.52 -5.34
C VAL A 46 3.90 -8.74 -5.42
N TYR A 47 4.40 -8.32 -4.27
CA TYR A 47 5.72 -7.72 -4.14
C TYR A 47 6.75 -8.79 -3.75
N GLU A 48 7.89 -8.76 -4.41
CA GLU A 48 9.01 -9.69 -4.22
C GLU A 48 10.14 -9.00 -3.45
N TYR A 49 10.75 -9.67 -2.48
CA TYR A 49 11.86 -9.13 -1.69
C TYR A 49 13.15 -9.94 -1.89
N ASP A 50 14.28 -9.32 -1.57
CA ASP A 50 15.65 -9.86 -1.74
C ASP A 50 15.87 -11.15 -0.93
N ASP A 51 15.29 -11.23 0.26
CA ASP A 51 15.33 -12.38 1.17
C ASP A 51 14.35 -13.51 0.81
N GLY A 52 13.66 -13.40 -0.33
CA GLY A 52 12.66 -14.36 -0.78
C GLY A 52 11.26 -14.14 -0.22
N ALA A 53 11.05 -13.17 0.69
CA ALA A 53 9.73 -12.86 1.18
C ALA A 53 8.79 -12.38 0.06
N ARG A 54 7.50 -12.57 0.29
CA ARG A 54 6.41 -12.16 -0.61
C ARG A 54 5.37 -11.37 0.18
N HIS A 55 5.01 -10.21 -0.35
CA HIS A 55 3.92 -9.40 0.19
C HIS A 55 2.78 -9.38 -0.81
N PHE A 56 1.66 -9.97 -0.41
CA PHE A 56 0.43 -10.01 -1.17
C PHE A 56 -0.45 -8.86 -0.72
N HIS A 57 -0.72 -7.93 -1.63
CA HIS A 57 -1.58 -6.79 -1.38
C HIS A 57 -2.83 -6.88 -2.25
N GLN A 58 -3.99 -6.83 -1.62
CA GLN A 58 -5.28 -6.81 -2.30
C GLN A 58 -6.07 -5.61 -1.84
N CYS A 59 -6.73 -4.93 -2.78
CA CYS A 59 -7.65 -3.85 -2.47
C CYS A 59 -8.84 -3.89 -3.41
N ARG A 60 -10.00 -3.45 -2.91
CA ARG A 60 -11.25 -3.38 -3.66
C ARG A 60 -12.06 -2.17 -3.23
N GLN A 61 -12.58 -1.43 -4.20
CA GLN A 61 -13.44 -0.26 -4.00
C GLN A 61 -14.81 -0.46 -4.64
N MET A 62 -15.39 -1.65 -4.49
CA MET A 62 -16.72 -2.01 -4.97
C MET A 62 -17.72 -1.96 -3.81
N THR A 63 -18.81 -1.23 -4.00
CA THR A 63 -19.87 -1.10 -2.99
C THR A 63 -20.62 -2.42 -2.83
N SER A 64 -21.19 -2.66 -1.64
CA SER A 64 -22.02 -3.84 -1.34
C SER A 64 -21.29 -5.20 -1.40
N CYS A 65 -19.95 -5.20 -1.41
CA CYS A 65 -19.15 -6.42 -1.22
C CYS A 65 -18.70 -6.58 0.24
N GLY A 66 -18.26 -7.79 0.61
CA GLY A 66 -17.64 -8.06 1.92
C GLY A 66 -16.50 -7.07 2.22
N ARG A 67 -16.41 -6.60 3.46
CA ARG A 67 -15.38 -5.66 3.89
C ARG A 67 -14.35 -6.40 4.72
N ASP A 68 -13.10 -6.27 4.33
CA ASP A 68 -11.97 -6.74 5.12
C ASP A 68 -10.83 -5.75 4.97
N VAL A 69 -10.28 -5.34 6.11
CA VAL A 69 -9.09 -4.51 6.22
C VAL A 69 -8.21 -5.20 7.26
N SER A 70 -7.51 -6.22 6.80
CA SER A 70 -6.68 -7.09 7.62
C SER A 70 -5.25 -7.14 7.08
N THR A 71 -4.32 -7.30 8.00
CA THR A 71 -2.91 -7.51 7.73
C THR A 71 -2.49 -8.82 8.38
N HIS A 72 -1.88 -9.65 7.56
CA HIS A 72 -1.50 -11.00 7.89
C HIS A 72 0.00 -11.16 7.68
N LEU A 73 0.70 -11.57 8.74
CA LEU A 73 2.13 -11.86 8.67
C LEU A 73 2.33 -13.34 8.89
N TRP A 74 3.00 -13.99 7.96
CA TRP A 74 3.31 -15.42 8.01
C TRP A 74 4.82 -15.59 8.12
N GLY A 75 5.26 -16.41 9.06
CA GLY A 75 6.65 -16.76 9.23
C GLY A 75 6.81 -18.21 9.63
N THR A 76 8.06 -18.68 9.67
CA THR A 76 8.39 -20.06 10.02
C THR A 76 8.08 -20.43 11.48
N LYS A 77 7.93 -19.44 12.36
CA LYS A 77 7.62 -19.61 13.78
C LYS A 77 6.18 -19.29 14.14
N GLY A 78 5.32 -19.12 13.14
CA GLY A 78 3.90 -18.85 13.35
C GLY A 78 3.37 -17.71 12.49
N TYR A 79 2.22 -17.19 12.90
CA TYR A 79 1.46 -16.23 12.12
C TYR A 79 0.85 -15.14 13.01
N SER A 80 0.72 -13.93 12.47
CA SER A 80 0.08 -12.80 13.15
C SER A 80 -1.09 -12.25 12.34
N HIS A 81 -2.17 -11.94 13.07
CA HIS A 81 -3.24 -11.08 12.60
C HIS A 81 -3.14 -9.74 13.33
N VAL A 82 -2.62 -8.74 12.62
CA VAL A 82 -2.16 -7.48 13.22
C VAL A 82 -3.31 -6.72 13.86
N GLU A 83 -4.47 -6.68 13.21
CA GLU A 83 -5.67 -5.96 13.66
C GLU A 83 -6.36 -6.63 14.85
N LYS A 84 -6.09 -7.93 15.10
CA LYS A 84 -6.51 -8.59 16.36
C LYS A 84 -5.45 -8.56 17.45
N TYR A 85 -4.29 -7.94 17.20
CA TYR A 85 -3.15 -7.90 18.11
C TYR A 85 -2.77 -9.29 18.61
N LEU A 86 -2.71 -10.26 17.69
CA LEU A 86 -2.59 -11.68 17.98
C LEU A 86 -1.40 -12.27 17.23
N ILE A 87 -0.65 -13.13 17.91
CA ILE A 87 0.35 -14.01 17.32
C ILE A 87 0.02 -15.45 17.75
N LYS A 88 0.07 -16.35 16.78
CA LYS A 88 -0.10 -17.79 16.96
C LYS A 88 1.18 -18.53 16.62
N ASP A 89 1.43 -19.64 17.30
CA ASP A 89 2.49 -20.60 16.93
C ASP A 89 2.08 -21.42 15.67
N PRO A 90 2.98 -22.25 15.11
CA PRO A 90 2.67 -23.11 13.97
C PRO A 90 1.53 -24.11 14.22
N GLU A 91 1.31 -24.51 15.48
CA GLU A 91 0.25 -25.43 15.90
C GLU A 91 -1.12 -24.73 16.04
N GLY A 92 -1.15 -23.40 15.95
CA GLY A 92 -2.36 -22.57 15.99
C GLY A 92 -2.76 -22.09 17.39
N ASN A 93 -1.96 -22.38 18.42
CA ASN A 93 -2.14 -21.87 19.77
C ASN A 93 -1.75 -20.40 19.84
N THR A 94 -2.38 -19.66 20.75
CA THR A 94 -2.02 -18.25 20.96
C THR A 94 -0.72 -18.16 21.75
N SER A 95 0.36 -17.77 21.09
CA SER A 95 1.66 -17.55 21.72
C SER A 95 1.75 -16.16 22.34
N TRP A 96 1.07 -15.17 21.74
CA TRP A 96 0.98 -13.82 22.30
C TRP A 96 -0.31 -13.11 21.88
N SER A 97 -0.85 -12.29 22.78
CA SER A 97 -1.89 -11.32 22.44
C SER A 97 -1.73 -10.05 23.26
N TYR A 98 -2.04 -8.91 22.68
CA TYR A 98 -2.04 -7.65 23.42
C TYR A 98 -3.21 -7.61 24.42
N LYS A 99 -2.90 -7.33 25.69
CA LYS A 99 -3.87 -7.21 26.80
C LYS A 99 -3.85 -5.82 27.46
N GLY A 100 -3.10 -4.88 26.90
CA GLY A 100 -2.94 -3.54 27.45
C GLY A 100 -4.11 -2.61 27.14
N GLU A 101 -3.90 -1.33 27.44
CA GLU A 101 -4.89 -0.29 27.21
C GLU A 101 -5.21 -0.12 25.73
N LYS A 102 -6.48 0.17 25.44
CA LYS A 102 -6.89 0.45 24.07
C LYS A 102 -6.28 1.78 23.61
N ASN A 103 -5.62 1.75 22.47
CA ASN A 103 -5.09 2.93 21.81
C ASN A 103 -6.06 3.37 20.70
N ILE A 104 -6.40 4.67 20.69
CA ILE A 104 -7.03 5.32 19.54
C ILE A 104 -5.91 5.88 18.67
N MET A 105 -5.54 5.15 17.61
CA MET A 105 -4.34 5.42 16.81
C MET A 105 -4.19 6.87 16.35
N HIS A 106 -5.27 7.50 15.86
CA HIS A 106 -5.25 8.89 15.39
C HIS A 106 -5.05 9.89 16.54
N GLN A 107 -5.56 9.58 17.73
CA GLN A 107 -5.37 10.45 18.88
C GLN A 107 -3.91 10.40 19.34
N THR A 108 -3.32 9.21 19.45
CA THR A 108 -1.90 9.09 19.82
C THR A 108 -0.99 9.74 18.78
N GLU A 109 -1.28 9.58 17.49
CA GLU A 109 -0.53 10.27 16.43
C GLU A 109 -0.56 11.79 16.58
N HIS A 110 -1.74 12.36 16.87
CA HIS A 110 -1.88 13.79 17.14
C HIS A 110 -1.18 14.22 18.44
N ASP A 111 -1.30 13.46 19.52
CA ASP A 111 -0.66 13.76 20.79
C ASP A 111 0.86 13.81 20.65
N GLU A 112 1.45 12.82 19.96
CA GLU A 112 2.89 12.77 19.65
C GLU A 112 3.31 13.95 18.77
N PHE A 113 2.53 14.27 17.73
CA PHE A 113 2.79 15.39 16.84
C PHE A 113 2.79 16.73 17.60
N PHE A 114 1.76 17.00 18.41
CA PHE A 114 1.66 18.24 19.17
C PHE A 114 2.71 18.32 20.29
N ALA A 115 3.04 17.21 20.93
CA ALA A 115 4.11 17.16 21.94
C ALA A 115 5.48 17.48 21.31
N ALA A 116 5.80 16.91 20.14
CA ALA A 116 7.03 17.22 19.42
C ALA A 116 7.10 18.70 19.05
N LEU A 117 6.02 19.24 18.46
CA LEU A 117 5.91 20.65 18.09
C LEU A 117 6.15 21.58 19.28
N ARG A 118 5.49 21.33 20.41
CA ARG A 118 5.65 22.13 21.64
C ARG A 118 7.06 22.01 22.24
N ALA A 119 7.71 20.88 22.06
CA ALA A 119 9.09 20.66 22.50
C ALA A 119 10.14 21.23 21.53
N GLY A 120 9.73 21.90 20.44
CA GLY A 120 10.65 22.37 19.40
C GLY A 120 11.36 21.24 18.64
N LYS A 121 10.77 20.04 18.63
CA LYS A 121 11.26 18.85 17.92
C LYS A 121 10.43 18.61 16.67
N THR A 122 11.02 17.95 15.68
CA THR A 122 10.34 17.56 14.45
C THR A 122 10.23 16.05 14.37
N ILE A 123 9.03 15.55 14.10
CA ILE A 123 8.82 14.18 13.64
C ILE A 123 8.90 14.22 12.11
N ASN A 124 9.85 13.49 11.53
CA ASN A 124 10.07 13.46 10.09
C ASN A 124 10.02 12.02 9.58
N ASP A 125 8.92 11.68 8.92
CA ASP A 125 8.70 10.40 8.24
C ASP A 125 8.76 10.54 6.70
N GLY A 126 9.37 11.60 6.18
CA GLY A 126 9.35 11.93 4.75
C GLY A 126 9.85 10.80 3.86
N GLU A 127 11.00 10.21 4.18
CA GLU A 127 11.56 9.09 3.40
C GLU A 127 10.65 7.85 3.44
N TYR A 128 10.13 7.53 4.62
CA TYR A 128 9.20 6.42 4.81
C TYR A 128 7.92 6.62 3.99
N MET A 129 7.36 7.82 4.01
CA MET A 129 6.15 8.18 3.27
C MET A 129 6.40 8.16 1.75
N CYS A 130 7.53 8.69 1.28
CA CYS A 130 7.88 8.64 -0.14
C CYS A 130 8.00 7.18 -0.63
N ARG A 131 8.64 6.30 0.15
CA ARG A 131 8.74 4.86 -0.18
C ARG A 131 7.38 4.17 -0.15
N SER A 132 6.53 4.51 0.82
CA SER A 132 5.15 4.00 0.91
C SER A 132 4.33 4.35 -0.32
N THR A 133 4.36 5.62 -0.74
CA THR A 133 3.70 6.08 -1.97
C THR A 133 4.28 5.39 -3.20
N MET A 134 5.60 5.26 -3.28
CA MET A 134 6.25 4.59 -4.40
C MET A 134 5.87 3.09 -4.49
N LEU A 135 5.67 2.41 -3.36
CA LEU A 135 5.16 1.04 -3.32
C LEU A 135 3.79 0.94 -3.99
N ALA A 136 2.88 1.88 -3.70
CA ALA A 136 1.56 1.93 -4.33
C ALA A 136 1.65 2.23 -5.85
N ILE A 137 2.54 3.15 -6.25
CA ILE A 137 2.80 3.46 -7.67
C ILE A 137 3.33 2.23 -8.39
N LEU A 138 4.30 1.51 -7.82
CA LEU A 138 4.84 0.27 -8.37
C LEU A 138 3.74 -0.79 -8.55
N GLY A 139 2.87 -0.96 -7.55
CA GLY A 139 1.73 -1.87 -7.66
C GLY A 139 0.77 -1.51 -8.78
N ARG A 140 0.48 -0.21 -8.97
CA ARG A 140 -0.31 0.29 -10.10
C ARG A 140 0.38 -0.02 -11.44
N MET A 141 1.65 0.32 -11.58
CA MET A 141 2.43 0.09 -12.81
C MET A 141 2.39 -1.38 -13.21
N ALA A 142 2.61 -2.29 -12.25
CA ALA A 142 2.55 -3.72 -12.47
C ALA A 142 1.14 -4.19 -12.87
N ALA A 143 0.10 -3.77 -12.15
CA ALA A 143 -1.28 -4.17 -12.45
C ALA A 143 -1.81 -3.63 -13.78
N TYR A 144 -1.47 -2.39 -14.14
CA TYR A 144 -2.00 -1.73 -15.34
C TYR A 144 -1.36 -2.26 -16.61
N SER A 145 -0.08 -2.61 -16.54
CA SER A 145 0.67 -3.16 -17.69
C SER A 145 0.61 -4.68 -17.79
N GLY A 146 0.39 -5.38 -16.67
CA GLY A 146 0.58 -6.82 -16.55
C GLY A 146 2.05 -7.24 -16.60
N GLN A 147 2.99 -6.29 -16.52
CA GLN A 147 4.43 -6.56 -16.53
C GLN A 147 4.95 -6.83 -15.11
N ARG A 148 6.04 -7.60 -15.01
CA ARG A 148 6.89 -7.58 -13.82
C ARG A 148 7.72 -6.30 -13.84
N VAL A 149 7.45 -5.39 -12.92
CA VAL A 149 8.13 -4.09 -12.81
C VAL A 149 9.10 -4.14 -11.63
N THR A 150 10.36 -3.83 -11.87
CA THR A 150 11.36 -3.72 -10.79
C THR A 150 11.25 -2.38 -10.07
N TRP A 151 11.71 -2.32 -8.82
CA TRP A 151 11.75 -1.05 -8.09
C TRP A 151 12.60 0.00 -8.80
N ASP A 152 13.76 -0.41 -9.33
CA ASP A 152 14.66 0.49 -10.06
C ASP A 152 14.04 1.03 -11.35
N GLN A 153 13.30 0.20 -12.09
CA GLN A 153 12.54 0.68 -13.26
C GLN A 153 11.48 1.71 -12.84
N ALA A 154 10.78 1.46 -11.73
CA ALA A 154 9.70 2.32 -11.29
C ALA A 154 10.21 3.68 -10.77
N ILE A 155 11.27 3.70 -9.94
CA ILE A 155 11.84 4.95 -9.40
C ILE A 155 12.53 5.80 -10.47
N ASN A 156 13.05 5.17 -11.52
CA ASN A 156 13.71 5.87 -12.64
C ASN A 156 12.76 6.15 -13.83
N SER A 157 11.48 5.81 -13.70
CA SER A 157 10.49 5.97 -14.77
C SER A 157 10.39 7.42 -15.24
N LYS A 158 10.12 7.59 -16.54
CA LYS A 158 9.84 8.89 -17.19
C LYS A 158 8.36 9.06 -17.53
N GLU A 159 7.52 8.16 -17.04
CA GLU A 159 6.08 8.24 -17.21
C GLU A 159 5.54 9.54 -16.60
N ASP A 160 4.87 10.35 -17.43
CA ASP A 160 4.20 11.57 -17.01
C ASP A 160 2.69 11.40 -17.21
N LEU A 161 1.96 11.39 -16.10
CA LEU A 161 0.49 11.32 -16.07
C LEU A 161 -0.14 12.66 -15.70
N SER A 162 0.67 13.73 -15.63
CA SER A 162 0.18 15.06 -15.36
C SER A 162 -0.65 15.59 -16.54
N PRO A 163 -1.64 16.44 -16.28
CA PRO A 163 -2.35 17.12 -17.34
C PRO A 163 -1.41 18.11 -18.04
N ALA A 164 -1.54 18.28 -19.36
CA ALA A 164 -0.73 19.23 -20.11
C ALA A 164 -0.91 20.70 -19.65
N ASN A 165 -2.03 21.02 -19.01
CA ASN A 165 -2.27 22.29 -18.33
C ASN A 165 -3.25 22.10 -17.17
N TYR A 166 -3.22 23.01 -16.20
CA TYR A 166 -4.04 22.98 -14.98
C TYR A 166 -5.24 23.93 -15.04
N ASN A 167 -5.72 24.26 -16.23
CA ASN A 167 -6.88 25.14 -16.37
C ASN A 167 -8.16 24.41 -15.96
N PHE A 168 -9.07 25.12 -15.30
CA PHE A 168 -10.41 24.60 -15.03
C PHE A 168 -11.21 24.49 -16.32
N GLY A 169 -11.86 23.34 -16.55
CA GLY A 169 -12.69 23.11 -17.72
C GLY A 169 -12.85 21.62 -18.03
N PRO A 170 -13.48 21.28 -19.16
CA PRO A 170 -13.54 19.91 -19.63
C PRO A 170 -12.14 19.34 -19.82
N PHE A 171 -11.87 18.20 -19.18
CA PHE A 171 -10.62 17.46 -19.34
C PHE A 171 -10.92 16.11 -19.99
N PRO A 172 -10.18 15.69 -21.03
CA PRO A 172 -10.42 14.42 -21.67
C PRO A 172 -10.16 13.28 -20.68
N THR A 173 -11.15 12.41 -20.48
CA THR A 173 -10.97 11.22 -19.65
C THR A 173 -9.98 10.28 -20.31
N PRO A 174 -8.86 9.91 -19.65
CA PRO A 174 -7.91 8.98 -20.24
C PRO A 174 -8.57 7.60 -20.46
N LYS A 175 -8.06 6.82 -21.42
CA LYS A 175 -8.53 5.45 -21.59
C LYS A 175 -8.13 4.60 -20.37
N VAL A 176 -8.97 3.63 -20.04
CA VAL A 176 -8.66 2.60 -19.06
C VAL A 176 -7.49 1.78 -19.59
N ALA A 177 -6.48 1.56 -18.76
CA ALA A 177 -5.34 0.73 -19.13
C ALA A 177 -5.80 -0.72 -19.37
N VAL A 178 -5.31 -1.33 -20.45
CA VAL A 178 -5.55 -2.73 -20.77
C VAL A 178 -4.26 -3.50 -20.52
N PRO A 179 -4.19 -4.38 -19.50
CA PRO A 179 -3.01 -5.20 -19.25
C PRO A 179 -2.57 -5.97 -20.50
N GLY A 180 -1.26 -6.05 -20.73
CA GLY A 180 -0.66 -6.62 -21.94
C GLY A 180 -0.53 -5.65 -23.11
N VAL A 181 -1.44 -4.66 -23.23
CA VAL A 181 -1.40 -3.59 -24.24
C VAL A 181 -0.73 -2.33 -23.68
N TYR A 182 -1.13 -1.91 -22.48
CA TYR A 182 -0.48 -0.82 -21.76
C TYR A 182 0.95 -1.20 -21.40
N LYS A 183 1.90 -0.29 -21.64
CA LYS A 183 3.31 -0.46 -21.31
C LYS A 183 3.75 0.70 -20.43
N VAL A 184 4.52 0.38 -19.40
CA VAL A 184 5.09 1.38 -18.49
C VAL A 184 6.42 1.93 -19.03
N PHE A 185 7.08 1.14 -19.90
CA PHE A 185 8.36 1.43 -20.55
C PHE A 185 8.31 0.96 -22.00
#